data_AF-A0AAU9J4F9-F1
#
_entry.id   AF-A0AAU9J4F9-F1
#
_cell.length_a   1.000
_cell.length_b   1.000
_cell.length_c   1.000
_cell.angle_alpha   90.00
_cell.angle_beta   90.00
_cell.angle_gamma   90.00
#
_symmetry.space_group_name_H-M   'P 1'
#
loop_
_entity.id
_entity.type
_entity.pdbx_description
1 polymer ?
#
loop_
_entity_poly.entity_id
_entity_poly.type
_entity_poly.pdbx_seq_one_letter_code
_entity_poly.pdbx_strand_id
1 'polypeptide(L)'
;MGDNSMKYIAFAGIVTALIIANEEIIRKKLKGLIGWLKEKMSKEKVYVPNDIRENPENDIEVEGMEALLCPISHELMRNPVITPYGHCFEKSQIEAWLDLHNYCPLTRQKLTKKQLRPCYTLKYAVEQYIRLQEKLNLNNN
;
A
#
# COMPACT_ATOMS: atom_id res chain seq x y z
N MET A 1 20.02 54.84 -44.23
CA MET A 1 19.78 54.07 -42.99
C MET A 1 18.89 52.90 -43.32
N GLY A 2 19.46 51.70 -43.49
CA GLY A 2 18.68 50.49 -43.81
C GLY A 2 17.92 50.02 -42.58
N ASP A 3 16.62 49.78 -42.77
CA ASP A 3 15.68 49.40 -41.71
C ASP A 3 16.01 48.01 -41.13
N ASN A 4 16.78 47.99 -40.03
CA ASN A 4 17.13 46.78 -39.28
C ASN A 4 15.95 46.23 -38.44
N SER A 5 14.83 46.96 -38.34
CA SER A 5 13.67 46.52 -37.54
C SER A 5 12.96 45.32 -38.17
N MET A 6 12.86 45.29 -39.51
CA MET A 6 12.27 44.18 -40.25
C MET A 6 13.03 42.86 -40.07
N LYS A 7 14.36 42.90 -39.92
CA LYS A 7 15.19 41.71 -39.66
C LYS A 7 15.00 41.17 -38.23
N TYR A 8 14.82 42.07 -37.26
CA TYR A 8 14.56 41.70 -35.86
C TYR A 8 13.20 41.04 -35.68
N ILE A 9 12.16 41.56 -36.34
CA ILE A 9 10.80 40.98 -36.28
C ILE A 9 10.79 39.58 -36.91
N ALA A 10 11.47 39.40 -38.04
CA ALA A 10 11.61 38.08 -38.67
C ALA A 10 12.35 37.07 -37.77
N PHE A 11 13.43 37.49 -37.10
CA PHE A 11 14.18 36.63 -36.19
C PHE A 11 13.37 36.27 -34.94
N ALA A 12 12.66 37.23 -34.34
CA ALA A 12 11.78 36.99 -33.20
C ALA A 12 10.63 36.01 -33.54
N GLY A 13 10.09 36.10 -34.76
CA GLY A 13 9.09 35.16 -35.27
C GLY A 13 9.63 33.73 -35.38
N ILE A 14 10.85 33.55 -35.91
CA ILE A 14 11.49 32.24 -36.04
C ILE A 14 11.80 31.63 -34.65
N VAL A 15 12.35 32.42 -33.72
CA VAL A 15 12.65 31.94 -32.37
C VAL A 15 11.37 31.52 -31.63
N THR A 16 10.30 32.31 -31.74
CA THR A 16 9.00 31.97 -31.14
C THR A 16 8.41 30.69 -31.76
N ALA A 17 8.49 30.54 -33.09
CA ALA A 17 8.03 29.34 -33.78
C ALA A 17 8.83 28.08 -33.37
N LEU A 18 10.14 28.19 -33.15
CA LEU A 18 10.98 27.08 -32.68
C LEU A 18 10.64 26.66 -31.24
N ILE A 19 10.35 27.62 -30.35
CA ILE A 19 9.92 27.35 -28.97
C ILE A 19 8.56 26.63 -28.97
N ILE A 20 7.59 27.12 -29.75
CA ILE A 20 6.26 26.50 -29.87
C ILE A 20 6.37 25.09 -30.46
N ALA A 21 7.17 24.90 -31.51
CA ALA A 21 7.40 23.59 -32.10
C ALA A 21 8.04 22.61 -31.10
N ASN A 22 9.00 23.06 -30.30
CA ASN A 22 9.60 22.25 -29.23
C ASN A 22 8.57 21.87 -28.16
N GLU A 23 7.71 22.80 -27.75
CA GLU A 23 6.65 22.55 -26.78
C GLU A 23 5.63 21.54 -27.29
N GLU A 24 5.25 21.61 -28.58
CA GLU A 24 4.33 20.67 -29.19
C GLU A 24 4.91 19.26 -29.31
N ILE A 25 6.21 19.14 -29.62
CA ILE A 25 6.95 17.87 -29.65
C ILE A 25 7.00 17.25 -28.24
N ILE A 26 7.33 18.04 -27.22
CA ILE A 26 7.36 17.59 -25.81
C ILE A 26 5.95 17.13 -25.38
N ARG A 27 4.92 17.89 -25.70
CA ARG A 27 3.51 17.54 -25.42
C ARG A 27 3.10 16.23 -26.10
N LYS A 28 3.50 16.00 -27.36
CA LYS A 28 3.22 14.75 -28.09
C LYS A 28 3.92 13.56 -27.44
N LYS A 29 5.20 13.69 -27.07
CA LYS A 29 5.95 12.65 -26.35
C LYS A 29 5.32 12.33 -24.98
N LEU A 30 4.92 13.36 -24.23
CA LEU A 30 4.27 13.20 -22.93
C LEU A 30 2.90 12.51 -23.03
N LYS A 31 2.08 12.88 -24.02
CA LYS A 31 0.80 12.18 -24.29
C LYS A 31 1.01 10.71 -24.65
N GLY A 32 2.04 10.40 -25.44
CA GLY A 32 2.42 9.03 -25.77
C GLY A 32 2.82 8.23 -24.53
N LEU A 33 3.65 8.81 -23.66
CA LEU A 33 4.08 8.19 -22.41
C LEU A 33 2.91 7.93 -21.45
N ILE A 34 2.00 8.91 -21.31
CA ILE A 34 0.78 8.75 -20.49
C ILE A 34 -0.13 7.66 -21.06
N GLY A 35 -0.29 7.59 -22.39
CA GLY A 35 -1.04 6.53 -23.05
C GLY A 35 -0.43 5.15 -22.80
N TRP A 36 0.88 5.03 -22.95
CA TRP A 36 1.63 3.80 -22.66
C TRP A 36 1.51 3.38 -21.19
N LEU A 37 1.59 4.32 -20.24
CA LEU A 37 1.39 4.04 -18.81
C LEU A 37 -0.03 3.53 -18.53
N LYS A 38 -1.05 4.17 -19.10
CA LYS A 38 -2.46 3.74 -18.95
C LYS A 38 -2.68 2.34 -19.50
N GLU A 39 -2.12 2.03 -20.67
CA GLU A 39 -2.19 0.70 -21.28
C GLU A 39 -1.48 -0.35 -20.42
N LYS A 40 -0.28 -0.05 -19.93
CA LYS A 40 0.49 -0.94 -19.05
C LYS A 40 -0.25 -1.24 -17.75
N MET A 41 -0.75 -0.21 -17.07
CA MET A 41 -1.55 -0.36 -15.85
C MET A 41 -2.86 -1.12 -16.10
N SER A 42 -3.47 -0.99 -17.28
CA SER A 42 -4.70 -1.73 -17.63
C SER A 42 -4.47 -3.22 -17.89
N LYS A 43 -3.29 -3.61 -18.39
CA LYS A 43 -2.95 -5.02 -18.69
C LYS A 43 -2.50 -5.80 -17.46
N GLU A 44 -2.28 -5.13 -16.34
CA GLU A 44 -1.84 -5.73 -15.07
C GLU A 44 -3.00 -5.96 -14.09
N LYS A 45 -4.27 -5.92 -14.56
CA LYS A 45 -5.42 -6.38 -13.78
C LYS A 45 -5.26 -7.88 -13.48
N VAL A 46 -5.15 -8.19 -12.19
CA VAL A 46 -5.20 -9.55 -11.62
C VAL A 46 -6.44 -10.28 -12.15
N TYR A 47 -6.27 -11.48 -12.72
CA TYR A 47 -7.37 -12.34 -13.15
C TYR A 47 -8.04 -12.95 -11.92
N VAL A 48 -9.33 -12.63 -11.72
CA VAL A 48 -10.18 -13.19 -10.66
C VAL A 48 -11.24 -14.08 -11.33
N PRO A 49 -11.31 -15.39 -11.02
CA PRO A 49 -12.28 -16.29 -11.65
C PRO A 49 -13.76 -15.96 -11.32
N ASN A 50 -14.67 -16.36 -12.22
CA ASN A 50 -16.07 -15.92 -12.27
C ASN A 50 -17.02 -16.59 -11.25
N ASP A 51 -16.52 -17.42 -10.34
CA ASP A 51 -17.25 -18.08 -9.26
C ASP A 51 -17.54 -17.15 -8.07
N ILE A 52 -16.91 -15.97 -8.02
CA ILE A 52 -17.26 -14.87 -7.11
C ILE A 52 -18.44 -14.07 -7.69
N ARG A 53 -19.61 -14.70 -7.86
CA ARG A 53 -20.87 -13.96 -7.97
C ARG A 53 -21.43 -13.76 -6.57
N GLU A 54 -20.79 -12.86 -5.84
CA GLU A 54 -21.20 -12.46 -4.51
C GLU A 54 -22.46 -11.61 -4.53
N ASN A 55 -23.29 -11.89 -3.54
CA ASN A 55 -24.45 -11.12 -3.15
C ASN A 55 -23.98 -9.69 -2.78
N PRO A 56 -24.32 -8.63 -3.53
CA PRO A 56 -23.69 -7.31 -3.40
C PRO A 56 -24.04 -6.55 -2.11
N GLU A 57 -24.71 -7.19 -1.16
CA GLU A 57 -25.24 -6.55 0.05
C GLU A 57 -24.68 -7.13 1.36
N ASN A 58 -23.82 -8.16 1.33
CA ASN A 58 -23.28 -8.75 2.57
C ASN A 58 -21.77 -9.02 2.63
N ASP A 59 -21.01 -8.79 1.56
CA ASP A 59 -19.58 -9.13 1.57
C ASP A 59 -18.72 -7.86 1.48
N ILE A 60 -18.60 -7.14 2.60
CA ILE A 60 -17.29 -6.58 2.91
C ILE A 60 -16.49 -7.77 3.44
N GLU A 61 -16.00 -8.63 2.55
CA GLU A 61 -14.92 -9.53 2.93
C GLU A 61 -13.80 -8.63 3.44
N VAL A 62 -13.50 -8.76 4.72
CA VAL A 62 -12.50 -7.97 5.42
C VAL A 62 -11.11 -8.51 5.05
N GLU A 63 -10.85 -8.57 3.75
CA GLU A 63 -9.58 -9.01 3.19
C GLU A 63 -8.55 -7.93 3.53
N GLY A 64 -7.75 -8.20 4.55
CA GLY A 64 -6.76 -7.26 5.09
C GLY A 64 -6.65 -7.22 6.61
N MET A 65 -7.55 -7.89 7.37
CA MET A 65 -7.48 -7.89 8.84
C MET A 65 -6.84 -9.12 9.47
N GLU A 66 -6.57 -10.15 8.68
CA GLU A 66 -5.78 -11.31 9.12
C GLU A 66 -4.41 -10.90 9.67
N ALA A 67 -3.82 -9.84 9.12
CA ALA A 67 -2.54 -9.28 9.58
C ALA A 67 -2.59 -8.70 11.02
N LEU A 68 -3.79 -8.42 11.54
CA LEU A 68 -4.01 -7.94 12.90
C LEU A 68 -4.28 -9.08 13.90
N LEU A 69 -4.53 -10.30 13.40
CA LEU A 69 -4.81 -11.48 14.21
C LEU A 69 -3.53 -12.19 14.63
N CYS A 70 -3.53 -12.73 15.85
CA CYS A 70 -2.43 -13.53 16.34
C CYS A 70 -2.39 -14.87 15.59
N PRO A 71 -1.24 -15.29 15.04
CA PRO A 71 -1.14 -16.58 14.35
C PRO A 71 -1.34 -17.82 15.23
N ILE A 72 -1.39 -17.67 16.56
CA ILE A 72 -1.63 -18.77 17.51
C ILE A 72 -3.10 -18.80 17.93
N SER A 73 -3.65 -17.70 18.42
CA SER A 73 -5.02 -17.67 18.93
C SER A 73 -6.07 -17.35 17.86
N HIS A 74 -5.66 -16.84 16.70
CA HIS A 74 -6.54 -16.30 15.66
C HIS A 74 -7.43 -15.14 16.15
N GLU A 75 -7.03 -14.49 17.25
CA GLU A 75 -7.72 -13.34 17.83
C GLU A 75 -6.93 -12.05 17.61
N LEU A 76 -7.62 -10.91 17.66
CA LEU A 76 -7.04 -9.58 17.48
C LEU A 76 -5.97 -9.27 18.54
N MET A 77 -4.74 -8.96 18.11
CA MET A 77 -3.61 -8.73 19.02
C MET A 77 -3.78 -7.44 19.83
N ARG A 78 -3.79 -7.54 21.17
CA ARG A 78 -3.85 -6.39 22.10
C ARG A 78 -2.45 -5.92 22.49
N ASN A 79 -1.53 -6.85 22.71
CA ASN A 79 -0.13 -6.57 23.02
C ASN A 79 0.79 -7.30 22.04
N PRO A 80 0.85 -6.86 20.77
CA PRO A 80 1.66 -7.52 19.77
C PRO A 80 3.16 -7.42 20.10
N VAL A 81 3.85 -8.55 19.99
CA VAL A 81 5.32 -8.65 20.07
C VAL A 81 5.85 -9.27 18.78
N ILE A 82 6.97 -8.74 18.30
CA ILE A 82 7.66 -9.20 17.10
C ILE A 82 8.85 -10.08 17.46
N THR A 83 9.02 -11.14 16.67
CA THR A 83 10.19 -12.04 16.72
C THR A 83 11.33 -11.50 15.86
N PRO A 84 12.58 -11.93 16.05
CA PRO A 84 13.69 -11.59 15.15
C PRO A 84 13.47 -12.00 13.68
N TYR A 85 12.49 -12.86 13.43
CA TYR A 85 12.13 -13.37 12.11
C TYR A 85 11.05 -12.53 11.42
N GLY A 86 10.59 -11.44 12.05
CA GLY A 86 9.60 -10.52 11.46
C GLY A 86 8.14 -10.87 11.75
N HIS A 87 7.85 -12.02 12.36
CA HIS A 87 6.48 -12.40 12.70
C HIS A 87 6.02 -11.79 14.01
N CYS A 88 4.75 -11.34 14.05
CA CYS A 88 4.11 -10.78 15.24
C CYS A 88 3.12 -11.77 15.85
N PHE A 89 3.02 -11.77 17.18
CA PHE A 89 2.09 -12.58 17.96
C PHE A 89 1.53 -11.76 19.10
N GLU A 90 0.38 -12.18 19.64
CA GLU A 90 -0.06 -11.72 20.96
C GLU A 90 0.95 -12.19 22.01
N LYS A 91 1.37 -11.28 22.90
CA LYS A 91 2.41 -11.53 23.89
C LYS A 91 2.10 -12.75 24.76
N SER A 92 0.90 -12.83 25.32
CA SER A 92 0.52 -13.93 26.21
C SER A 92 0.59 -15.28 25.49
N GLN A 93 0.18 -15.33 24.23
CA GLN A 93 0.14 -16.56 23.43
C GLN A 93 1.55 -17.06 23.08
N ILE A 94 2.43 -16.18 22.60
CA ILE A 94 3.80 -16.59 22.27
C ILE A 94 4.64 -16.86 23.52
N GLU A 95 4.40 -16.17 24.63
CA GLU A 95 5.08 -16.48 25.89
C GLU A 95 4.66 -17.84 26.43
N ALA A 96 3.37 -18.18 26.41
CA ALA A 96 2.88 -19.51 26.81
C ALA A 96 3.42 -20.61 25.90
N TRP A 97 3.50 -20.37 24.58
CA TRP A 97 4.15 -21.28 23.65
C TRP A 97 5.61 -21.54 24.01
N LEU A 98 6.35 -20.48 24.34
CA LEU A 98 7.77 -20.53 24.67
C LEU A 98 8.07 -21.06 26.09
N ASP A 99 7.05 -21.27 26.92
CA ASP A 99 7.21 -22.03 28.17
C ASP A 99 7.32 -23.53 27.91
N LEU A 100 6.70 -24.01 26.83
CA LEU A 100 6.69 -25.42 26.45
C LEU A 100 7.70 -25.74 25.34
N HIS A 101 8.08 -24.73 24.55
CA HIS A 101 8.92 -24.89 23.36
C HIS A 101 10.04 -23.85 23.31
N ASN A 102 11.09 -24.11 22.54
CA ASN A 102 12.22 -23.20 22.35
C ASN A 102 12.39 -22.79 20.87
N TYR A 103 11.29 -22.77 20.11
CA TYR A 103 11.27 -22.44 18.68
C TYR A 103 10.03 -21.63 18.29
N CYS A 104 10.14 -20.87 17.21
CA CYS A 104 9.05 -20.09 16.63
C CYS A 104 7.97 -21.03 16.04
N PRO A 105 6.66 -20.80 16.32
CA PRO A 105 5.59 -21.63 15.77
C PRO A 105 5.57 -21.71 14.24
N LEU A 106 5.91 -20.60 13.57
CA LEU A 106 5.83 -20.48 12.11
C LEU A 106 7.09 -20.99 11.40
N THR A 107 8.27 -20.55 11.84
CA THR A 107 9.54 -20.86 11.15
C THR A 107 10.22 -22.11 11.71
N ARG A 108 9.81 -22.59 12.89
CA ARG A 108 10.47 -23.65 13.66
C ARG A 108 11.94 -23.35 14.01
N GLN A 109 12.38 -22.11 13.85
CA GLN A 109 13.73 -21.67 14.24
C GLN A 109 13.79 -21.33 15.73
N LYS A 110 14.98 -21.49 16.34
CA LYS A 110 15.18 -21.32 17.79
C LYS A 110 14.80 -19.92 18.28
N LEU A 111 13.83 -19.86 19.17
CA LEU A 111 13.28 -18.60 19.70
C LEU A 111 13.21 -18.68 21.22
N THR A 112 13.53 -17.58 21.88
CA THR A 112 13.44 -17.43 23.34
C THR A 112 12.67 -16.17 23.70
N LYS A 113 12.06 -16.13 24.88
CA LYS A 113 11.27 -14.97 25.36
C LYS A 113 12.06 -13.66 25.33
N LYS A 114 13.37 -13.71 25.60
CA LYS A 114 14.27 -12.53 25.60
C LYS A 114 14.44 -11.88 24.23
N GLN A 115 14.16 -12.61 23.15
CA GLN A 115 14.26 -12.12 21.78
C GLN A 115 12.99 -11.40 21.31
N LEU A 116 11.89 -11.51 22.07
CA LEU A 116 10.65 -10.82 21.76
C LEU A 116 10.80 -9.33 22.02
N ARG A 117 10.32 -8.52 21.06
CA ARG A 117 10.29 -7.06 21.17
C ARG A 117 8.86 -6.57 20.99
N PRO A 118 8.40 -5.53 21.72
CA PRO A 118 7.10 -4.93 21.44
C PRO A 118 6.98 -4.45 19.98
N CYS A 119 5.85 -4.69 19.34
CA CYS A 119 5.55 -4.21 17.99
C CYS A 119 4.59 -3.01 18.05
N TYR A 120 5.14 -1.81 18.25
CA TYR A 120 4.33 -0.59 18.41
C TYR A 120 3.51 -0.23 17.17
N THR A 121 4.05 -0.46 15.97
CA THR A 121 3.36 -0.18 14.71
C THR A 121 2.08 -1.00 14.59
N LEU A 122 2.15 -2.30 14.89
CA LEU A 122 0.99 -3.17 14.83
C LEU A 122 -0.01 -2.85 15.95
N LYS A 123 0.50 -2.52 17.14
CA LYS A 123 -0.36 -2.09 18.25
C LYS A 123 -1.19 -0.86 17.85
N TYR A 124 -0.54 0.15 17.27
CA TYR A 124 -1.24 1.33 16.78
C TYR A 124 -2.26 1.00 15.69
N ALA A 125 -1.92 0.12 14.74
CA ALA A 125 -2.85 -0.30 13.70
C ALA A 125 -4.10 -0.99 14.27
N VAL A 126 -3.92 -1.89 15.25
CA VAL A 126 -5.04 -2.54 15.96
C VAL A 126 -5.91 -1.51 16.69
N GLU A 127 -5.30 -0.57 17.40
CA GLU A 127 -6.04 0.48 18.11
C GLU A 127 -6.86 1.36 17.15
N GLN A 128 -6.30 1.73 15.99
CA GLN A 128 -7.04 2.47 14.97
C GLN A 128 -8.19 1.64 14.41
N TYR A 129 -7.97 0.35 14.17
CA TYR A 129 -9.02 -0.54 13.70
C TYR A 129 -10.19 -0.61 14.67
N ILE A 130 -9.93 -0.85 15.96
CA ILE A 130 -10.97 -0.90 17.00
C ILE A 130 -11.77 0.40 17.02
N ARG A 131 -11.09 1.54 17.00
CA ARG A 131 -11.73 2.87 17.00
C ARG A 131 -12.63 3.10 15.79
N LEU A 132 -12.24 2.62 14.61
CA LEU A 132 -13.05 2.74 13.40
C LEU A 132 -14.30 1.87 13.49
N GLN A 133 -14.17 0.65 14.00
CA GLN A 133 -15.31 -0.25 14.21
C GLN A 133 -16.34 0.34 15.17
N GLU A 134 -15.88 0.92 16.29
CA GLU A 134 -16.76 1.61 17.24
C GLU A 134 -17.56 2.74 16.59
N LYS A 135 -16.90 3.57 15.77
CA LYS A 135 -17.58 4.68 15.06
C LYS A 135 -18.61 4.19 14.04
N LEU A 136 -18.30 3.12 13.30
CA LEU A 136 -19.25 2.52 12.36
C LEU A 136 -20.47 1.97 13.11
N ASN A 137 -20.25 1.29 14.23
CA ASN A 137 -21.34 0.76 15.06
C ASN A 137 -22.21 1.85 15.69
N LEU A 138 -21.65 3.02 15.99
CA LEU A 138 -22.39 4.18 16.50
C LEU A 138 -23.20 4.91 15.42
N ASN A 139 -22.77 4.86 14.15
CA ASN A 139 -23.49 5.50 13.05
C ASN A 139 -24.65 4.63 12.53
N ASN A 140 -24.69 3.35 12.88
CA ASN A 140 -25.69 2.38 12.46
C ASN A 140 -26.80 2.14 13.51
N ASN A 141 -26.75 2.85 14.65
CA ASN A 141 -27.76 2.85 15.72
C ASN A 141 -28.38 4.25 15.88
#